data_AF-A0A2M7XH61-F1
#
_entry.id   AF-A0A2M7XH61-F1
#
_cell.length_a   1.000
_cell.length_b   1.000
_cell.length_c   1.000
_cell.angle_alpha   90.00
_cell.angle_beta   90.00
_cell.angle_gamma   90.00
#
_symmetry.space_group_name_H-M   'P 1'
#
loop_
_entity.id
_entity.type
_entity.pdbx_description
1 polymer ?
#
loop_
_entity_poly.entity_id
_entity_poly.type
_entity_poly.pdbx_seq_one_letter_code
_entity_poly.pdbx_strand_id
1 'polypeptide(L)'
;MCIFLNCMNFFCSKNFTKINLANILTYACLFLLPWQTRWIFHESVLLGQTFEYGKLSIYLVEVLLLFAWLVRGKILLPTQIKNLILNKWAILFFISLFFSLIFSVAPLISLVFLFHLFFAILILFLLLDERLSFNTILLSFVLGLVIPSFLGIFQTVTGTSPASTLFGLSIKEAIATGISVIEAGGVRLLRAYGSFPHPNIFGGYLAIGLLFLFFLFLKTTRQRLKIILVLLTIILASSLFLTFSRSAWLVFILGLIVMFFLNLSERKYLIRKTWSFFLSGFLVILSLVFIFYPFITTRLEGQSRLEQKS
;
A
#
# COMPACT_ATOMS: atom_id res chain seq x y z
N MET A 1 5.52 19.67 -16.44
CA MET A 1 6.76 19.53 -17.21
C MET A 1 7.95 19.27 -16.29
N CYS A 2 8.58 20.22 -15.60
CA CYS A 2 9.77 19.95 -14.74
C CYS A 2 9.71 18.87 -13.64
N ILE A 3 8.55 18.34 -13.21
CA ILE A 3 8.51 17.25 -12.19
C ILE A 3 8.49 15.88 -12.87
N PHE A 4 7.64 15.73 -13.89
CA PHE A 4 7.56 14.51 -14.71
C PHE A 4 8.74 14.40 -15.69
N LEU A 5 9.20 15.52 -16.24
CA LEU A 5 10.47 15.59 -16.97
C LEU A 5 11.68 15.59 -16.05
N ASN A 6 11.62 15.96 -14.77
CA ASN A 6 12.75 15.62 -13.89
C ASN A 6 12.76 14.13 -13.60
N CYS A 7 11.63 13.46 -13.39
CA CYS A 7 11.64 11.99 -13.28
C CYS A 7 12.17 11.34 -14.57
N MET A 8 11.72 11.73 -15.77
CA MET A 8 12.20 11.15 -17.03
C MET A 8 13.61 11.63 -17.45
N ASN A 9 13.98 12.90 -17.26
CA ASN A 9 15.34 13.38 -17.53
C ASN A 9 16.35 12.90 -16.47
N PHE A 10 15.92 12.53 -15.26
CA PHE A 10 16.81 11.88 -14.29
C PHE A 10 17.23 10.49 -14.76
N PHE A 11 16.35 9.76 -15.46
CA PHE A 11 16.72 8.52 -16.13
C PHE A 11 17.65 8.72 -17.34
N CYS A 12 17.73 9.93 -17.90
CA CYS A 12 18.43 10.21 -19.16
C CYS A 12 19.57 11.25 -19.04
N SER A 13 20.06 11.53 -17.83
CA SER A 13 21.12 12.49 -17.55
C SER A 13 22.48 11.78 -17.40
N LYS A 14 23.43 12.15 -18.27
CA LYS A 14 24.71 11.49 -18.56
C LYS A 14 25.78 11.49 -17.46
N ASN A 15 25.45 11.77 -16.21
CA ASN A 15 26.37 11.63 -15.06
C ASN A 15 25.70 10.82 -13.93
N PHE A 16 25.82 9.50 -14.00
CA PHE A 16 25.34 8.59 -12.94
C PHE A 16 26.27 8.69 -11.73
N THR A 17 25.97 9.59 -10.81
CA THR A 17 26.60 9.59 -9.48
C THR A 17 26.00 8.47 -8.63
N LYS A 18 26.78 7.90 -7.71
CA LYS A 18 26.34 6.88 -6.75
C LYS A 18 25.07 7.30 -5.98
N ILE A 19 24.93 8.60 -5.71
CA ILE A 19 23.76 9.19 -5.03
C ILE A 19 22.50 9.11 -5.90
N ASN A 20 22.62 9.38 -7.21
CA ASN A 20 21.50 9.31 -8.14
C ASN A 20 21.00 7.87 -8.30
N LEU A 21 21.93 6.92 -8.39
CA LEU A 21 21.58 5.50 -8.44
C LEU A 21 20.83 5.06 -7.18
N ALA A 22 21.31 5.43 -5.99
CA ALA A 22 20.65 5.12 -4.74
C ALA A 22 19.22 5.72 -4.67
N ASN A 23 19.01 6.94 -5.18
CA ASN A 23 17.68 7.55 -5.27
C ASN A 23 16.74 6.73 -6.17
N ILE A 24 17.18 6.38 -7.38
CA ILE A 24 16.40 5.55 -8.30
C ILE A 24 16.03 4.22 -7.66
N LEU A 25 16.99 3.55 -7.01
CA LEU A 25 16.74 2.27 -6.35
C LEU A 25 15.71 2.40 -5.21
N THR A 26 15.79 3.44 -4.38
CA THR A 26 14.78 3.68 -3.33
C THR A 26 13.39 3.94 -3.93
N TYR A 27 13.30 4.73 -5.00
CA TYR A 27 12.03 4.97 -5.70
C TYR A 27 11.48 3.71 -6.36
N ALA A 28 12.35 2.88 -6.95
CA ALA A 28 11.98 1.58 -7.50
C ALA A 28 11.46 0.64 -6.41
N CYS A 29 12.06 0.63 -5.22
CA CYS A 29 11.55 -0.15 -4.08
C CYS A 29 10.12 0.28 -3.70
N LEU A 30 9.83 1.58 -3.66
CA LEU A 30 8.50 2.09 -3.37
C LEU A 30 7.47 1.75 -4.46
N PHE A 31 7.89 1.84 -5.72
CA PHE A 31 7.06 1.46 -6.86
C PHE A 31 6.75 -0.04 -6.87
N LEU A 32 7.72 -0.87 -6.49
CA LEU A 32 7.57 -2.32 -6.42
C LEU A 32 6.97 -2.80 -5.09
N LEU A 33 6.88 -1.96 -4.06
CA LEU A 33 6.35 -2.34 -2.75
C LEU A 33 4.95 -2.98 -2.79
N PRO A 34 4.00 -2.51 -3.63
CA PRO A 34 2.69 -3.16 -3.77
C PRO A 34 2.76 -4.55 -4.41
N TRP A 35 3.85 -4.90 -5.08
CA TRP A 35 4.04 -6.19 -5.73
C TRP A 35 4.56 -7.20 -4.72
N GLN A 36 3.73 -8.19 -4.38
CA GLN A 36 4.02 -9.20 -3.36
C GLN A 36 4.82 -10.39 -3.91
N THR A 37 5.75 -10.12 -4.84
CA THR A 37 6.58 -11.17 -5.43
C THR A 37 7.55 -11.67 -4.36
N ARG A 38 7.36 -12.93 -3.95
CA ARG A 38 8.12 -13.57 -2.88
C ARG A 38 8.56 -14.96 -3.28
N TRP A 39 9.75 -15.34 -2.84
CA TRP A 39 10.22 -16.71 -2.91
C TRP A 39 9.90 -17.41 -1.60
N ILE A 40 9.09 -18.47 -1.68
CA ILE A 40 8.65 -19.27 -0.53
C ILE A 40 9.54 -20.51 -0.49
N PHE A 41 10.26 -20.71 0.61
CA PHE A 41 11.21 -21.82 0.77
C PHE A 41 10.77 -22.82 1.85
N HIS A 42 9.80 -22.46 2.70
CA HIS A 42 9.20 -23.39 3.64
C HIS A 42 7.72 -23.06 3.85
N GLU A 43 6.90 -24.11 3.86
CA GLU A 43 5.46 -24.02 4.13
C GLU A 43 5.11 -24.95 5.29
N SER A 44 4.47 -24.41 6.32
CA SER A 44 3.91 -25.22 7.38
C SER A 44 2.45 -25.58 7.07
N VAL A 45 2.10 -26.82 7.41
CA VAL A 45 0.75 -27.35 7.22
C VAL A 45 0.11 -27.51 8.60
N LEU A 46 -1.07 -26.92 8.77
CA LEU A 46 -1.90 -27.08 9.96
C LEU A 46 -3.20 -27.75 9.53
N LEU A 47 -3.51 -28.91 10.11
CA LEU A 47 -4.72 -29.69 9.82
C LEU A 47 -4.91 -30.00 8.32
N GLY A 48 -3.82 -30.27 7.60
CA GLY A 48 -3.86 -30.59 6.16
C GLY A 48 -4.02 -29.37 5.24
N GLN A 49 -4.11 -28.15 5.77
CA GLN A 49 -4.11 -26.90 4.99
C GLN A 49 -2.83 -26.11 5.20
N THR A 50 -2.39 -25.39 4.16
CA THR A 50 -1.22 -24.52 4.26
C THR A 50 -1.52 -23.35 5.19
N PHE A 51 -0.65 -23.10 6.16
CA PHE A 51 -0.79 -22.00 7.10
C PHE A 51 0.00 -20.78 6.65
N GLU A 52 -0.70 -19.73 6.19
CA GLU A 52 -0.06 -18.52 5.63
C GLU A 52 0.92 -17.83 6.60
N TYR A 53 0.64 -17.81 7.90
CA TYR A 53 1.52 -17.17 8.89
C TYR A 53 2.77 -17.99 9.23
N GLY A 54 2.83 -19.26 8.85
CA GLY A 54 4.00 -20.10 9.01
C GLY A 54 4.77 -20.32 7.70
N LYS A 55 4.41 -19.61 6.63
CA LYS A 55 5.19 -19.60 5.39
C LYS A 55 6.41 -18.73 5.57
N LEU A 56 7.58 -19.33 5.37
CA LEU A 56 8.84 -18.61 5.38
C LEU A 56 9.16 -18.19 3.95
N SER A 57 9.32 -16.89 3.75
CA SER A 57 9.51 -16.31 2.42
C SER A 57 10.40 -15.09 2.45
N ILE A 58 11.04 -14.79 1.32
CA ILE A 58 11.79 -13.53 1.11
C ILE A 58 11.14 -12.79 -0.05
N TYR A 59 10.87 -11.50 0.14
CA TYR A 59 10.27 -10.66 -0.91
C TYR A 59 11.36 -10.10 -1.83
N LEU A 60 11.06 -9.99 -3.12
CA LEU A 60 11.96 -9.37 -4.10
C LEU A 60 12.30 -7.92 -3.70
N VAL A 61 11.33 -7.20 -3.12
CA VAL A 61 11.52 -5.83 -2.65
C VAL A 61 12.53 -5.77 -1.50
N GLU A 62 12.64 -6.79 -0.66
CA GLU A 62 13.64 -6.83 0.43
C GLU A 62 15.06 -6.95 -0.11
N VAL A 63 15.25 -7.78 -1.15
CA VAL A 63 16.54 -7.88 -1.85
C VAL A 63 16.91 -6.54 -2.49
N LEU A 64 15.96 -5.88 -3.15
CA LEU A 64 16.17 -4.55 -3.73
C LEU A 64 16.46 -3.48 -2.67
N LEU A 65 15.79 -3.55 -1.52
CA LEU A 65 16.03 -2.64 -0.40
C LEU A 65 17.45 -2.79 0.17
N LEU A 66 17.92 -4.02 0.33
CA LEU A 66 19.30 -4.28 0.75
C LEU A 66 20.29 -3.65 -0.23
N PHE A 67 20.08 -3.86 -1.53
CA PHE A 67 20.92 -3.26 -2.57
C PHE A 67 20.86 -1.73 -2.56
N ALA A 68 19.67 -1.14 -2.44
CA ALA A 68 19.48 0.30 -2.33
C ALA A 68 20.26 0.88 -1.13
N TRP A 69 20.23 0.20 0.01
CA TRP A 69 20.95 0.60 1.21
C TRP A 69 22.47 0.49 1.07
N LEU A 70 22.98 -0.60 0.49
CA LEU A 70 24.42 -0.78 0.22
C LEU A 70 24.96 0.29 -0.73
N VAL A 71 24.21 0.62 -1.79
CA VAL A 71 24.58 1.69 -2.73
C VAL A 71 24.47 3.07 -2.08
N ARG A 72 23.49 3.30 -1.20
CA ARG A 72 23.31 4.55 -0.46
C ARG A 72 24.47 4.85 0.49
N GLY A 73 24.91 3.84 1.25
CA GLY A 73 25.89 4.00 2.32
C GLY A 73 25.35 4.83 3.48
N LYS A 74 26.09 5.86 3.92
CA LYS A 74 25.71 6.70 5.05
C LYS A 74 24.44 7.50 4.74
N ILE A 75 23.42 7.35 5.59
CA ILE A 75 22.16 8.09 5.53
C ILE A 75 22.33 9.44 6.21
N LEU A 76 21.80 10.49 5.58
CA LEU A 76 21.77 11.84 6.13
C LEU A 76 20.42 12.05 6.81
N LEU A 77 20.43 11.93 8.14
CA LEU A 77 19.23 12.10 8.97
C LEU A 77 19.19 13.52 9.57
N PRO A 78 18.00 14.12 9.68
CA PRO A 78 17.80 15.32 10.48
C PRO A 78 18.25 15.10 11.93
N THR A 79 18.85 16.14 12.55
CA THR A 79 19.39 16.06 13.92
C THR A 79 18.34 15.65 14.95
N GLN A 80 17.10 16.14 14.81
CA GLN A 80 15.96 15.80 15.67
C GLN A 80 15.66 14.29 15.63
N ILE A 81 15.64 13.71 14.43
CA ILE A 81 15.37 12.29 14.21
C ILE A 81 16.51 11.44 14.77
N LYS A 82 17.75 11.86 14.52
CA LYS A 82 18.94 11.18 15.05
C LYS A 82 18.90 11.09 16.58
N ASN A 83 18.51 12.17 17.26
CA ASN A 83 18.38 12.19 18.72
C ASN A 83 17.24 11.30 19.23
N LEU A 84 16.12 11.21 18.51
CA LEU A 84 15.01 10.32 18.84
C LEU A 84 15.43 8.84 18.76
N ILE A 85 16.17 8.46 17.70
CA ILE A 85 16.62 7.07 17.50
C ILE A 85 17.66 6.66 18.54
N LEU A 86 18.58 7.57 18.89
CA LEU A 86 19.62 7.33 19.90
C LEU A 86 19.12 7.46 21.34
N ASN A 87 17.83 7.76 21.53
CA ASN A 87 17.23 7.81 22.85
C ASN A 87 17.21 6.40 23.49
N LYS A 88 17.53 6.33 24.79
CA LYS A 88 17.51 5.09 25.56
C LYS A 88 16.22 4.29 25.40
N TRP A 89 15.07 4.95 25.27
CA TRP A 89 13.77 4.28 25.10
C TRP A 89 13.63 3.60 23.73
N ALA A 90 14.14 4.23 22.67
CA ALA A 90 14.16 3.63 21.34
C ALA A 90 15.10 2.42 21.32
N ILE A 91 16.27 2.53 21.96
CA ILE A 91 17.21 1.41 22.11
C ILE A 91 16.57 0.27 22.90
N LEU A 92 15.93 0.56 24.03
CA LEU A 92 15.21 -0.44 24.84
C LEU A 92 14.09 -1.12 24.05
N PHE A 93 13.36 -0.38 23.22
CA PHE A 93 12.35 -0.93 22.31
C PHE A 93 12.98 -1.90 21.30
N PHE A 94 14.11 -1.56 20.69
CA PHE A 94 14.78 -2.50 19.79
C PHE A 94 15.32 -3.73 20.51
N ILE A 95 15.86 -3.58 21.72
CA ILE A 95 16.31 -4.71 22.56
C ILE A 95 15.14 -5.62 22.90
N SER A 96 13.97 -5.08 23.25
CA SER A 96 12.81 -5.89 23.62
C SER A 96 12.29 -6.73 22.45
N LEU A 97 12.43 -6.25 21.20
CA LEU A 97 12.12 -7.05 20.01
C LEU A 97 12.99 -8.31 19.92
N PHE A 98 14.29 -8.23 20.18
CA PHE A 98 15.15 -9.41 20.21
C PHE A 98 14.88 -10.29 21.43
N PHE A 99 14.58 -9.69 22.59
CA PHE A 99 14.24 -10.43 23.80
C PHE A 99 12.96 -11.28 23.63
N SER A 100 12.04 -10.84 22.76
CA SER A 100 10.82 -11.59 22.44
C SER A 100 11.09 -12.99 21.84
N LEU A 101 12.25 -13.20 21.21
CA LEU A 101 12.63 -14.51 20.64
C LEU A 101 12.74 -15.60 21.71
N ILE A 102 13.15 -15.23 22.94
CA ILE A 102 13.37 -16.18 24.04
C ILE A 102 12.04 -16.82 24.48
N PHE A 103 10.94 -16.09 24.38
CA PHE A 103 9.60 -16.55 24.80
C PHE A 103 8.79 -17.17 23.65
N SER A 104 9.35 -17.26 22.45
CA SER A 104 8.60 -17.75 21.30
C SER A 104 8.51 -19.28 21.30
N VAL A 105 7.29 -19.79 21.13
CA VAL A 105 7.01 -21.22 20.90
C VAL A 105 7.64 -21.72 19.60
N ALA A 106 7.79 -20.85 18.59
CA ALA A 106 8.39 -21.17 17.30
C ALA A 106 9.47 -20.13 16.93
N PRO A 107 10.69 -20.26 17.48
CA PRO A 107 11.75 -19.26 17.33
C PRO A 107 12.10 -18.95 15.87
N LEU A 108 12.06 -19.94 14.98
CA LEU A 108 12.37 -19.77 13.56
C LEU A 108 11.37 -18.84 12.86
N ILE A 109 10.08 -18.99 13.15
CA ILE A 109 9.02 -18.14 12.57
C ILE A 109 9.19 -16.71 13.10
N SER A 110 9.40 -16.55 14.40
CA SER A 110 9.64 -15.23 15.02
C SER A 110 10.88 -14.54 14.46
N LEU A 111 11.95 -15.28 14.20
CA LEU A 111 13.17 -14.76 13.59
C LEU A 111 12.89 -14.21 12.17
N VAL A 112 12.09 -14.91 11.37
CA VAL A 112 11.70 -14.44 10.03
C VAL A 112 10.80 -13.21 10.11
N PHE A 113 9.90 -13.11 11.08
CA PHE A 113 9.14 -11.87 11.31
C PHE A 113 10.04 -10.70 11.74
N LEU A 114 11.04 -10.93 12.59
CA LEU A 114 12.04 -9.91 12.93
C LEU A 114 12.89 -9.51 11.72
N PHE A 115 13.18 -10.44 10.82
CA PHE A 115 13.86 -10.17 9.56
C PHE A 115 13.02 -9.25 8.65
N HIS A 116 11.73 -9.53 8.47
CA HIS A 116 10.82 -8.63 7.75
C HIS A 116 10.72 -7.25 8.43
N LEU A 117 10.68 -7.22 9.76
CA LEU A 117 10.67 -5.97 10.53
C LEU A 117 11.96 -5.17 10.35
N PHE A 118 13.11 -5.83 10.27
CA PHE A 118 14.39 -5.21 9.95
C PHE A 118 14.34 -4.51 8.58
N PHE A 119 13.76 -5.13 7.55
CA PHE A 119 13.57 -4.47 6.25
C PHE A 119 12.57 -3.31 6.30
N ALA A 120 11.52 -3.40 7.12
CA ALA A 120 10.60 -2.29 7.35
C ALA A 120 11.30 -1.08 8.01
N ILE A 121 12.22 -1.34 8.94
CA ILE A 121 13.07 -0.30 9.56
C ILE A 121 14.06 0.26 8.54
N LEU A 122 14.66 -0.58 7.71
CA LEU A 122 15.61 -0.19 6.67
C LEU A 122 14.97 0.73 5.62
N ILE A 123 13.76 0.41 5.14
CA ILE A 123 13.04 1.31 4.22
C ILE A 123 12.69 2.63 4.92
N LEU A 124 12.24 2.61 6.18
CA LEU A 124 11.98 3.85 6.94
C LEU A 124 13.23 4.74 6.97
N PHE A 125 14.39 4.18 7.29
CA PHE A 125 15.66 4.89 7.29
C PHE A 125 16.03 5.48 5.92
N LEU A 126 15.81 4.74 4.84
CA LEU A 126 16.00 5.26 3.49
C LEU A 126 15.06 6.44 3.20
N LEU A 127 13.78 6.35 3.60
CA LEU A 127 12.79 7.40 3.38
C LEU A 127 13.04 8.69 4.18
N LEU A 128 13.75 8.58 5.31
CA LEU A 128 14.14 9.72 6.15
C LEU A 128 15.39 10.45 5.64
N ASP A 129 16.02 9.97 4.57
CA ASP A 129 17.18 10.62 3.97
C ASP A 129 16.80 11.95 3.31
N GLU A 130 17.42 13.04 3.75
CA GLU A 130 17.15 14.40 3.24
C GLU A 130 17.42 14.56 1.73
N ARG A 131 18.21 13.67 1.13
CA ARG A 131 18.50 13.68 -0.31
C ARG A 131 17.33 13.20 -1.17
N LEU A 132 16.31 12.58 -0.57
CA LEU A 132 15.12 12.13 -1.28
C LEU A 132 14.08 13.24 -1.35
N SER A 133 13.54 13.44 -2.55
CA SER A 133 12.40 14.33 -2.73
C SER A 133 11.10 13.66 -2.24
N PHE A 134 10.45 14.27 -1.24
CA PHE A 134 9.19 13.79 -0.66
C PHE A 134 8.10 13.57 -1.71
N ASN A 135 7.93 14.50 -2.66
CA ASN A 135 6.91 14.34 -3.71
C ASN A 135 7.14 13.11 -4.58
N THR A 136 8.39 12.75 -4.86
CA THR A 136 8.74 11.60 -5.70
C THR A 136 8.56 10.30 -4.93
N ILE A 137 8.79 10.29 -3.61
CA ILE A 137 8.43 9.16 -2.74
C ILE A 137 6.92 8.87 -2.89
N LEU A 138 6.08 9.88 -2.67
CA LEU A 138 4.63 9.74 -2.76
C LEU A 138 4.19 9.27 -4.15
N LEU A 139 4.73 9.89 -5.20
CA LEU A 139 4.38 9.55 -6.58
C LEU A 139 4.82 8.12 -6.93
N SER A 140 6.01 7.68 -6.52
CA SER A 140 6.52 6.34 -6.82
C SER A 140 5.64 5.27 -6.19
N PHE A 141 5.23 5.46 -4.93
CA PHE A 141 4.29 4.56 -4.25
C PHE A 141 2.93 4.51 -4.96
N VAL A 142 2.36 5.67 -5.30
CA VAL A 142 1.06 5.75 -6.00
C VAL A 142 1.11 5.09 -7.37
N LEU A 143 2.18 5.33 -8.15
CA LEU A 143 2.35 4.70 -9.45
C LEU A 143 2.47 3.18 -9.34
N GLY A 144 3.10 2.68 -8.26
CA GLY A 144 3.17 1.25 -7.96
C GLY A 144 1.81 0.59 -7.74
N LEU A 145 0.81 1.36 -7.29
CA LEU A 145 -0.56 0.86 -7.04
C LEU A 145 -1.46 0.86 -8.28
N VAL A 146 -1.07 1.49 -9.38
CA VAL A 146 -1.92 1.62 -10.57
C VAL A 146 -2.23 0.25 -11.18
N ILE A 147 -1.20 -0.56 -11.41
CA ILE A 147 -1.38 -1.88 -12.02
C ILE A 147 -2.13 -2.84 -11.07
N PRO A 148 -1.79 -2.94 -9.77
CA PRO A 148 -2.61 -3.67 -8.79
C PRO A 148 -4.08 -3.22 -8.72
N SER A 149 -4.37 -1.93 -8.93
CA SER A 149 -5.74 -1.40 -8.95
C SER A 149 -6.53 -1.90 -10.15
N PHE A 150 -5.95 -1.87 -11.35
CA PHE A 150 -6.58 -2.47 -12.53
C PHE A 150 -6.79 -3.98 -12.37
N LEU A 151 -5.81 -4.67 -11.79
CA LEU A 151 -5.90 -6.10 -11.52
C LEU A 151 -7.00 -6.41 -10.48
N GLY A 152 -7.15 -5.58 -9.45
CA GLY A 152 -8.23 -5.70 -8.48
C GLY A 152 -9.61 -5.51 -9.08
N ILE A 153 -9.77 -4.52 -9.96
CA ILE A 153 -11.03 -4.30 -10.70
C ILE A 153 -11.33 -5.51 -11.59
N PHE A 154 -10.33 -6.01 -12.33
CA PHE A 154 -10.45 -7.20 -13.15
C PHE A 154 -10.90 -8.42 -12.33
N GLN A 155 -10.26 -8.69 -11.19
CA GLN A 155 -10.61 -9.80 -10.30
C GLN A 155 -12.07 -9.76 -9.84
N THR A 156 -12.58 -8.58 -9.48
CA THR A 156 -13.97 -8.45 -9.03
C THR A 156 -14.97 -8.62 -10.18
N VAL A 157 -14.64 -8.14 -11.37
CA VAL A 157 -15.50 -8.29 -12.55
C VAL A 157 -15.55 -9.72 -13.06
N THR A 158 -14.41 -10.41 -13.12
CA THR A 158 -14.35 -11.80 -13.64
C THR A 158 -14.63 -12.86 -12.58
N GLY A 159 -14.54 -12.52 -11.29
CA GLY A 159 -14.66 -13.48 -10.19
C GLY A 159 -13.45 -14.40 -10.04
N THR A 160 -12.35 -14.13 -10.75
CA THR A 160 -11.16 -14.99 -10.81
C THR A 160 -9.86 -14.17 -10.76
N SER A 161 -8.80 -14.75 -10.20
CA SER A 161 -7.45 -14.20 -10.22
C SER A 161 -6.50 -15.16 -10.95
N PRO A 162 -5.77 -14.71 -11.98
CA PRO A 162 -4.79 -15.55 -12.68
C PRO A 162 -3.60 -15.85 -11.78
N ALA A 163 -2.97 -17.02 -11.96
CA ALA A 163 -1.67 -17.32 -11.36
C ALA A 163 -0.56 -16.66 -12.18
N SER A 164 0.42 -16.09 -11.48
CA SER A 164 1.67 -15.64 -12.08
C SER A 164 2.76 -15.62 -11.04
N THR A 165 3.80 -16.42 -11.24
CA THR A 165 5.00 -16.41 -10.37
C THR A 165 5.74 -15.08 -10.46
N LEU A 166 5.82 -14.50 -11.67
CA LEU A 166 6.54 -13.25 -11.92
C LEU A 166 5.91 -12.05 -11.19
N PHE A 167 4.59 -12.01 -11.12
CA PHE A 167 3.85 -10.92 -10.47
C PHE A 167 3.45 -11.24 -9.01
N GLY A 168 3.83 -12.42 -8.50
CA GLY A 168 3.46 -12.87 -7.15
C GLY A 168 1.96 -13.13 -6.98
N LEU A 169 1.27 -13.53 -8.04
CA LEU A 169 -0.18 -13.77 -8.04
C LEU A 169 -0.49 -15.25 -7.81
N SER A 170 -1.38 -15.52 -6.85
CA SER A 170 -1.98 -16.84 -6.64
C SER A 170 -3.34 -16.96 -7.32
N ILE A 171 -3.71 -18.18 -7.71
CA ILE A 171 -5.06 -18.49 -8.19
C ILE A 171 -6.05 -18.22 -7.06
N LYS A 172 -7.11 -17.48 -7.39
CA LYS A 172 -8.25 -17.23 -6.51
C LYS A 172 -9.51 -17.32 -7.33
N GLU A 173 -10.47 -18.11 -6.87
CA GLU A 173 -11.78 -18.26 -7.50
C GLU A 173 -12.86 -17.95 -6.49
N ALA A 174 -13.89 -17.21 -6.89
CA ALA A 174 -14.99 -16.86 -5.99
C ALA A 174 -15.70 -18.09 -5.36
N ILE A 175 -15.59 -19.25 -6.00
CA ILE A 175 -16.27 -20.49 -5.58
C ILE A 175 -15.48 -21.19 -4.44
N ALA A 176 -14.16 -21.07 -4.42
CA ALA A 176 -13.33 -21.85 -3.50
C ALA A 176 -13.47 -21.36 -2.04
N THR A 177 -13.43 -22.31 -1.11
CA THR A 177 -13.54 -22.04 0.33
C THR A 177 -12.26 -21.38 0.87
N GLY A 178 -12.40 -20.51 1.88
CA GLY A 178 -11.27 -19.79 2.49
C GLY A 178 -10.89 -18.49 1.79
N ILE A 179 -11.54 -18.15 0.67
CA ILE A 179 -11.38 -16.87 -0.03
C ILE A 179 -12.38 -15.86 0.55
N SER A 180 -11.93 -14.60 0.69
CA SER A 180 -12.75 -13.48 1.14
C SER A 180 -13.64 -13.01 -0.02
N VAL A 181 -14.88 -13.42 0.04
CA VAL A 181 -15.92 -13.18 -0.96
C VAL A 181 -17.07 -12.41 -0.30
N ILE A 182 -17.91 -11.77 -1.10
CA ILE A 182 -19.17 -11.19 -0.64
C ILE A 182 -20.30 -12.00 -1.22
N GLU A 183 -21.21 -12.45 -0.36
CA GLU A 183 -22.40 -13.18 -0.76
C GLU A 183 -23.59 -12.24 -0.73
N ALA A 184 -24.31 -12.14 -1.85
CA ALA A 184 -25.60 -11.47 -1.93
C ALA A 184 -26.53 -12.24 -2.86
N GLY A 185 -27.75 -12.54 -2.40
CA GLY A 185 -28.75 -13.24 -3.21
C GLY A 185 -28.30 -14.61 -3.75
N GLY A 186 -27.43 -15.32 -3.03
CA GLY A 186 -26.86 -16.60 -3.48
C GLY A 186 -25.69 -16.50 -4.46
N VAL A 187 -25.30 -15.29 -4.88
CA VAL A 187 -24.14 -15.04 -5.75
C VAL A 187 -22.92 -14.66 -4.92
N ARG A 188 -21.78 -15.27 -5.25
CA ARG A 188 -20.46 -15.02 -4.66
C ARG A 188 -19.65 -14.05 -5.52
N LEU A 189 -19.36 -12.86 -4.99
CA LEU A 189 -18.54 -11.84 -5.64
C LEU A 189 -17.12 -11.81 -5.04
N LEU A 190 -16.11 -12.01 -5.88
CA LEU A 190 -14.71 -11.90 -5.47
C LEU A 190 -14.37 -10.44 -5.13
N ARG A 191 -13.89 -10.19 -3.92
CA ARG A 191 -13.41 -8.85 -3.53
C ARG A 191 -12.14 -8.50 -4.29
N ALA A 192 -11.84 -7.22 -4.47
CA ALA A 192 -10.60 -6.81 -5.11
C ALA A 192 -9.39 -7.16 -4.22
N TYR A 193 -8.48 -8.00 -4.71
CA TYR A 193 -7.23 -8.36 -4.02
C TYR A 193 -6.02 -7.61 -4.56
N GLY A 194 -6.04 -7.22 -5.84
CA GLY A 194 -4.84 -6.77 -6.53
C GLY A 194 -3.76 -7.85 -6.46
N SER A 195 -2.52 -7.43 -6.24
CA SER A 195 -1.36 -8.30 -6.00
C SER A 195 -1.26 -8.84 -4.57
N PHE A 196 -2.22 -8.55 -3.69
CA PHE A 196 -2.11 -8.84 -2.26
C PHE A 196 -2.76 -10.16 -1.86
N PRO A 197 -2.33 -10.76 -0.73
CA PRO A 197 -2.95 -11.99 -0.22
C PRO A 197 -4.39 -11.75 0.27
N HIS A 198 -4.73 -10.56 0.76
CA HIS A 198 -6.04 -10.25 1.35
C HIS A 198 -6.58 -8.85 0.93
N PRO A 199 -7.90 -8.69 0.69
CA PRO A 199 -8.49 -7.42 0.24
C PRO A 199 -8.33 -6.29 1.26
N ASN A 200 -8.32 -6.59 2.57
CA ASN A 200 -8.12 -5.54 3.58
C ASN A 200 -6.70 -4.95 3.55
N ILE A 201 -5.69 -5.77 3.26
CA ILE A 201 -4.30 -5.30 3.13
C ILE A 201 -4.20 -4.39 1.91
N PHE A 202 -4.76 -4.84 0.79
CA PHE A 202 -4.83 -4.01 -0.42
C PHE A 202 -5.57 -2.69 -0.19
N GLY A 203 -6.72 -2.74 0.49
CA GLY A 203 -7.49 -1.55 0.87
C GLY A 203 -6.67 -0.58 1.72
N GLY A 204 -5.87 -1.06 2.66
CA GLY A 204 -4.96 -0.21 3.45
C GLY A 204 -3.95 0.54 2.57
N TYR A 205 -3.32 -0.16 1.61
CA TYR A 205 -2.41 0.47 0.65
C TYR A 205 -3.11 1.52 -0.22
N LEU A 206 -4.32 1.21 -0.71
CA LEU A 206 -5.13 2.14 -1.50
C LEU A 206 -5.54 3.38 -0.70
N ALA A 207 -5.93 3.22 0.57
CA ALA A 207 -6.27 4.33 1.45
C ALA A 207 -5.08 5.29 1.62
N ILE A 208 -3.88 4.77 1.89
CA ILE A 208 -2.65 5.56 1.97
C ILE A 208 -2.34 6.22 0.61
N GLY A 209 -2.46 5.48 -0.49
CA GLY A 209 -2.24 6.00 -1.85
C GLY A 209 -3.19 7.15 -2.20
N LEU A 210 -4.45 7.08 -1.80
CA LEU A 210 -5.44 8.15 -2.00
C LEU A 210 -5.11 9.39 -1.16
N LEU A 211 -4.62 9.23 0.08
CA LEU A 211 -4.13 10.35 0.89
C LEU A 211 -2.92 11.02 0.23
N PHE A 212 -2.01 10.22 -0.34
CA PHE A 212 -0.85 10.74 -1.07
C PHE A 212 -1.25 11.49 -2.34
N LEU A 213 -2.22 10.97 -3.11
CA LEU A 213 -2.80 11.66 -4.25
C LEU A 213 -3.45 12.98 -3.85
N PHE A 214 -4.21 13.01 -2.75
CA PHE A 214 -4.82 14.22 -2.23
C PHE A 214 -3.76 15.26 -1.85
N PHE A 215 -2.70 14.86 -1.17
CA PHE A 215 -1.58 15.75 -0.84
C PHE A 215 -0.87 16.30 -2.10
N LEU A 216 -0.56 15.44 -3.07
CA LEU A 216 0.07 15.84 -4.34
C LEU A 216 -0.83 16.80 -5.15
N PHE A 217 -2.14 16.59 -5.10
CA PHE A 217 -3.13 17.43 -5.76
C PHE A 217 -3.16 18.84 -5.15
N LEU A 218 -3.08 18.96 -3.82
CA LEU A 218 -2.98 20.24 -3.12
C LEU A 218 -1.71 21.02 -3.49
N LYS A 219 -0.58 20.34 -3.59
CA LYS A 219 0.72 20.98 -3.88
C LYS A 219 0.89 21.38 -5.35
N THR A 220 0.15 20.75 -6.26
CA THR A 220 0.28 20.96 -7.70
C THR A 220 -0.51 22.17 -8.19
N THR A 221 0.15 23.09 -8.91
CA THR A 221 -0.51 24.25 -9.57
C THR A 221 -0.84 23.98 -11.04
N ARG A 222 -0.18 23.02 -11.68
CA ARG A 222 -0.31 22.73 -13.12
C ARG A 222 -1.58 21.94 -13.44
N GLN A 223 -2.45 22.49 -14.28
CA GLN A 223 -3.74 21.89 -14.62
C GLN A 223 -3.64 20.48 -15.25
N ARG A 224 -2.71 20.26 -16.19
CA ARG A 224 -2.51 18.93 -16.80
C ARG A 224 -2.18 17.84 -15.78
N LEU A 225 -1.36 18.17 -14.77
CA LEU A 225 -1.01 17.23 -13.72
C LEU A 225 -2.19 16.97 -12.77
N LYS A 226 -3.01 17.99 -12.50
CA LYS A 226 -4.24 17.79 -11.71
C LYS A 226 -5.20 16.83 -12.39
N ILE A 227 -5.35 16.89 -13.71
CA ILE A 227 -6.19 15.94 -14.48
C ILE A 227 -5.66 14.52 -14.30
N ILE A 228 -4.35 14.31 -14.45
CA ILE A 228 -3.73 12.99 -14.23
C ILE A 228 -3.98 12.50 -12.80
N LEU A 229 -3.79 13.35 -11.78
CA LEU A 229 -4.03 12.98 -10.39
C LEU A 229 -5.49 12.62 -10.14
N VAL A 230 -6.44 13.34 -10.74
CA VAL A 230 -7.87 13.01 -10.65
C VAL A 230 -8.16 11.65 -11.31
N LEU A 231 -7.61 11.36 -12.49
CA LEU A 231 -7.77 10.06 -13.15
C LEU A 231 -7.22 8.92 -12.26
N LEU A 232 -6.06 9.12 -11.63
CA LEU A 232 -5.51 8.16 -10.67
C LEU A 232 -6.42 7.99 -9.45
N THR A 233 -7.00 9.08 -8.94
CA THR A 233 -7.97 9.02 -7.83
C THR A 233 -9.19 8.17 -8.21
N ILE A 234 -9.72 8.32 -9.42
CA ILE A 234 -10.85 7.52 -9.91
C ILE A 234 -10.51 6.02 -9.87
N ILE A 235 -9.34 5.64 -10.39
CA ILE A 235 -8.90 4.24 -10.43
C ILE A 235 -8.71 3.68 -9.01
N LEU A 236 -7.96 4.38 -8.15
CA LEU A 236 -7.68 3.92 -6.80
C LEU A 236 -8.93 3.91 -5.90
N ALA A 237 -9.83 4.90 -6.05
CA ALA A 237 -11.09 4.95 -5.29
C ALA A 237 -12.05 3.84 -5.73
N SER A 238 -12.10 3.55 -7.03
CA SER A 238 -12.89 2.41 -7.54
C SER A 238 -12.38 1.10 -6.96
N SER A 239 -11.06 0.89 -7.01
CA SER A 239 -10.45 -0.31 -6.42
C SER A 239 -10.68 -0.37 -4.92
N LEU A 240 -10.58 0.74 -4.18
CA LEU A 240 -10.81 0.78 -2.73
C LEU A 240 -12.25 0.36 -2.41
N PHE A 241 -13.22 0.87 -3.16
CA PHE A 241 -14.62 0.47 -3.03
C PHE A 241 -14.80 -1.04 -3.25
N LEU A 242 -14.23 -1.58 -4.32
CA LEU A 242 -14.31 -3.02 -4.65
C LEU A 242 -13.53 -3.92 -3.69
N THR A 243 -12.63 -3.38 -2.86
CA THR A 243 -12.08 -4.16 -1.74
C THR A 243 -13.14 -4.42 -0.68
N PHE A 244 -14.20 -3.60 -0.57
CA PHE A 244 -15.19 -3.63 0.50
C PHE A 244 -14.56 -3.68 1.91
N SER A 245 -13.43 -3.02 2.13
CA SER A 245 -12.74 -3.03 3.44
C SER A 245 -13.20 -1.87 4.33
N ARG A 246 -14.01 -2.16 5.37
CA ARG A 246 -14.49 -1.14 6.32
C ARG A 246 -13.32 -0.42 7.03
N SER A 247 -12.29 -1.15 7.44
CA SER A 247 -11.10 -0.57 8.09
C SER A 247 -10.31 0.34 7.15
N ALA A 248 -10.24 0.02 5.85
CA ALA A 248 -9.55 0.88 4.89
C ALA A 248 -10.29 2.22 4.67
N TRP A 249 -11.62 2.20 4.61
CA TRP A 249 -12.43 3.42 4.57
C TRP A 249 -12.24 4.27 5.83
N LEU A 250 -12.18 3.65 7.02
CA LEU A 250 -11.88 4.36 8.26
C LEU A 250 -10.52 5.05 8.21
N VAL A 251 -9.47 4.36 7.77
CA VAL A 251 -8.12 4.95 7.62
C VAL A 251 -8.14 6.13 6.65
N PHE A 252 -8.81 6.00 5.51
CA PHE A 252 -8.92 7.08 4.53
C PHE A 252 -9.66 8.31 5.09
N ILE A 253 -10.82 8.10 5.72
CA ILE A 253 -11.62 9.19 6.31
C ILE A 253 -10.87 9.88 7.44
N LEU A 254 -10.29 9.11 8.37
CA LEU A 254 -9.49 9.66 9.47
C LEU A 254 -8.28 10.43 8.95
N GLY A 255 -7.60 9.93 7.92
CA GLY A 255 -6.49 10.65 7.28
C GLY A 255 -6.92 11.99 6.68
N LEU A 256 -8.07 12.03 5.98
CA LEU A 256 -8.63 13.27 5.46
C LEU A 256 -9.00 14.26 6.57
N ILE A 257 -9.60 13.76 7.66
CA ILE A 257 -9.95 14.57 8.83
C ILE A 257 -8.69 15.21 9.43
N VAL A 258 -7.65 14.41 9.69
CA VAL A 258 -6.38 14.91 10.22
C VAL A 258 -5.77 15.96 9.28
N MET A 259 -5.71 15.69 7.98
CA MET A 259 -5.19 16.66 7.00
C MET A 259 -6.01 17.95 6.95
N PHE A 260 -7.33 17.89 7.12
CA PHE A 260 -8.20 19.05 7.17
C PHE A 260 -7.94 19.89 8.44
N PHE A 261 -7.80 19.23 9.60
CA PHE A 261 -7.52 19.89 10.87
C PHE A 261 -6.09 20.41 11.02
N LEU A 262 -5.11 19.90 10.27
CA LEU A 262 -3.75 20.45 10.27
C LEU A 262 -3.65 21.76 9.45
N ASN A 263 -4.57 22.00 8.51
CA ASN A 263 -4.51 23.14 7.60
C ASN A 263 -5.57 24.22 7.93
N LEU A 264 -5.74 24.56 9.21
CA LEU A 264 -6.81 25.43 9.72
C LEU A 264 -6.81 26.86 9.13
N SER A 265 -5.63 27.39 8.80
CA SER A 265 -5.46 28.79 8.38
C SER A 265 -6.07 29.08 6.99
N GLU A 266 -6.14 28.07 6.11
CA GLU A 266 -6.51 28.27 4.69
C GLU A 266 -7.81 27.55 4.28
N ARG A 267 -8.72 27.27 5.22
CA ARG A 267 -9.90 26.40 5.01
C ARG A 267 -10.74 26.76 3.79
N LYS A 268 -11.09 28.04 3.58
CA LYS A 268 -11.94 28.46 2.44
C LYS A 268 -11.24 28.28 1.08
N TYR A 269 -9.94 28.56 1.01
CA TYR A 269 -9.14 28.36 -0.20
C TYR A 269 -8.96 26.87 -0.52
N LEU A 270 -8.70 26.06 0.52
CA LEU A 270 -8.58 24.62 0.40
C LEU A 270 -9.85 23.99 -0.15
N ILE A 271 -11.03 24.30 0.42
CA ILE A 271 -12.32 23.75 -0.02
C ILE A 271 -12.57 24.04 -1.52
N ARG A 272 -12.35 25.28 -1.97
CA ARG A 272 -12.53 25.63 -3.39
C ARG A 272 -11.55 24.88 -4.29
N LYS A 273 -10.30 24.72 -3.84
CA LYS A 273 -9.24 24.05 -4.60
C LYS A 273 -9.46 22.54 -4.69
N THR A 274 -10.02 21.91 -3.65
CA THR A 274 -10.21 20.45 -3.55
C THR A 274 -11.55 19.95 -4.05
N TRP A 275 -12.53 20.84 -4.29
CA TRP A 275 -13.87 20.45 -4.72
C TRP A 275 -13.87 19.48 -5.90
N SER A 276 -13.07 19.75 -6.95
CA SER A 276 -12.97 18.85 -8.12
C SER A 276 -12.46 17.44 -7.78
N PHE A 277 -11.52 17.31 -6.84
CA PHE A 277 -11.01 16.03 -6.38
C PHE A 277 -12.10 15.25 -5.64
N PHE A 278 -12.76 15.89 -4.66
CA PHE A 278 -13.83 15.25 -3.90
C PHE A 278 -15.04 14.94 -4.76
N LEU A 279 -15.44 15.83 -5.67
CA LEU A 279 -16.55 15.61 -6.59
C LEU A 279 -16.27 14.41 -7.51
N SER A 280 -15.06 14.29 -8.06
CA SER A 280 -14.70 13.13 -8.89
C SER A 280 -14.75 11.81 -8.10
N GLY A 281 -14.22 11.79 -6.87
CA GLY A 281 -14.29 10.61 -6.01
C GLY A 281 -15.73 10.27 -5.63
N PHE A 282 -16.52 11.27 -5.27
CA PHE A 282 -17.93 11.11 -4.91
C PHE A 282 -18.76 10.56 -6.07
N LEU A 283 -18.63 11.11 -7.27
CA LEU A 283 -19.39 10.63 -8.45
C LEU A 283 -19.07 9.17 -8.78
N VAL A 284 -17.78 8.79 -8.69
CA VAL A 284 -17.36 7.40 -8.90
C VAL A 284 -17.95 6.49 -7.83
N ILE A 285 -17.82 6.86 -6.55
CA ILE A 285 -18.37 6.07 -5.45
C ILE A 285 -19.88 5.94 -5.59
N LEU A 286 -20.59 7.02 -5.90
CA LEU A 286 -22.04 7.01 -6.11
C LEU A 286 -22.44 6.04 -7.24
N SER A 287 -21.72 6.08 -8.37
CA SER A 287 -21.95 5.17 -9.49
C SER A 287 -21.75 3.70 -9.09
N LEU A 288 -20.72 3.41 -8.29
CA LEU A 288 -20.42 2.05 -7.83
C LEU A 288 -21.41 1.59 -6.76
N VAL A 289 -21.87 2.49 -5.89
CA VAL A 289 -22.92 2.18 -4.90
C VAL A 289 -24.20 1.75 -5.61
N PHE A 290 -24.55 2.41 -6.72
CA PHE A 290 -25.72 2.03 -7.51
C PHE A 290 -25.55 0.65 -8.16
N ILE A 291 -24.38 0.37 -8.76
CA ILE A 291 -24.09 -0.91 -9.42
C ILE A 291 -24.05 -2.07 -8.42
N PHE A 292 -23.42 -1.87 -7.26
CA PHE A 292 -23.18 -2.92 -6.27
C PHE A 292 -24.14 -2.85 -5.08
N TYR A 293 -25.25 -2.12 -5.20
CA TYR A 293 -26.27 -1.95 -4.16
C TYR A 293 -26.63 -3.23 -3.39
N PRO A 294 -26.96 -4.37 -4.06
CA PRO A 294 -27.34 -5.60 -3.35
C PRO A 294 -26.19 -6.21 -2.52
N PHE A 295 -24.94 -5.94 -2.85
CA PHE A 295 -23.77 -6.43 -2.09
C PHE A 295 -23.43 -5.52 -0.89
N ILE A 296 -23.90 -4.27 -0.90
CA ILE A 296 -23.68 -3.31 0.18
C ILE A 296 -24.73 -3.52 1.28
N THR A 297 -25.99 -3.75 0.91
CA THR A 297 -27.08 -3.95 1.88
C THR A 297 -26.85 -5.18 2.73
N THR A 298 -26.37 -6.29 2.15
CA THR A 298 -26.03 -7.52 2.90
C THR A 298 -24.92 -7.30 3.93
N ARG A 299 -24.02 -6.35 3.67
CA ARG A 299 -22.95 -5.92 4.56
C ARG A 299 -23.40 -4.94 5.64
N LEU A 300 -24.48 -4.20 5.43
CA LEU A 300 -25.01 -3.25 6.43
C LEU A 300 -25.99 -3.93 7.38
N GLU A 301 -26.74 -4.90 6.88
CA GLU A 301 -27.75 -5.63 7.66
C GLU A 301 -27.14 -6.75 8.53
N GLY A 302 -25.87 -7.14 8.30
CA GLY A 302 -25.16 -8.13 9.12
C GLY A 302 -25.75 -9.55 9.05
N GLN A 303 -26.63 -9.81 8.08
CA GLN A 303 -27.36 -11.09 7.94
C GLN A 303 -26.60 -12.15 7.13
N SER A 304 -25.39 -11.87 6.66
CA SER A 304 -24.63 -12.86 5.90
C SER A 304 -24.12 -13.99 6.79
N ARG A 305 -24.37 -15.25 6.39
CA ARG A 305 -23.97 -16.49 7.10
C ARG A 305 -22.49 -16.51 7.50
N LEU A 306 -21.64 -15.81 6.75
CA LEU A 306 -20.19 -15.74 6.96
C LEU A 306 -19.80 -14.71 8.04
N GLU A 307 -20.58 -13.63 8.25
CA GLU A 307 -20.33 -12.65 9.31
C GLU A 307 -20.86 -13.11 10.68
N GLN A 308 -21.87 -13.98 10.72
CA GLN A 308 -22.36 -14.57 11.97
C GLN A 308 -21.44 -15.68 12.52
N LYS A 309 -20.51 -16.20 11.72
CA LYS A 309 -19.59 -17.28 12.08
C LYS A 309 -18.14 -16.85 12.26
N SER A 310 -17.81 -15.58 12.05
CA SER A 310 -16.46 -15.02 12.19
C SER A 310 -16.20 -14.48 13.58
#